data_AF-A0A3P7JHU8-F1
#
_entry.id   AF-A0A3P7JHU8-F1
#
_cell.length_a   1.000
_cell.length_b   1.000
_cell.length_c   1.000
_cell.angle_alpha   90.00
_cell.angle_beta   90.00
_cell.angle_gamma   90.00
#
_symmetry.space_group_name_H-M   'P 1'
#
loop_
_entity.id
_entity.type
_entity.pdbx_description
1 polymer ?
#
loop_
_entity_poly.entity_id
_entity_poly.type
_entity_poly.pdbx_seq_one_letter_code
_entity_poly.pdbx_strand_id
1 'polypeptide(L)'
;MCREVCVLPAGGVSALPAAFLINQLLDVMQKQRKDVVPSCTIHPSEQLLYCECCDLVFCQQCQSTVINKKCTQHTVIPFSIALKRMSEIVVYRAKGRLRALDQAHDCVSQEIDQLDKNVDKILDQINSTFQVCANRLA
;
A
#
# COMPACT_ATOMS: atom_id res chain seq x y z
N MET A 1 1.58 -34.09 -12.69
CA MET A 1 0.34 -34.06 -13.49
C MET A 1 -0.84 -34.35 -12.56
N CYS A 2 -1.68 -33.36 -12.27
CA CYS A 2 -2.88 -33.52 -11.45
C CYS A 2 -4.08 -33.65 -12.39
N ARG A 3 -4.54 -34.88 -12.67
CA ARG A 3 -5.70 -35.12 -13.54
C ARG A 3 -6.93 -35.29 -12.64
N GLU A 4 -7.79 -34.28 -12.55
CA GLU A 4 -9.09 -34.40 -11.89
C GLU A 4 -10.05 -35.13 -12.86
N VAL A 5 -10.66 -36.23 -12.41
CA VAL A 5 -11.57 -37.05 -13.21
C VAL A 5 -12.98 -36.48 -13.07
N CYS A 6 -13.53 -35.95 -14.18
CA CYS A 6 -14.92 -35.51 -14.22
C CYS A 6 -15.83 -36.67 -14.67
N VAL A 7 -16.80 -37.04 -13.83
CA VAL A 7 -17.81 -38.03 -14.19
C VAL A 7 -18.88 -37.36 -15.05
N LEU A 8 -19.15 -37.91 -16.24
CA LEU A 8 -20.17 -37.38 -17.12
C LEU A 8 -21.57 -37.87 -16.69
N PRO A 9 -22.59 -37.01 -16.66
CA PRO A 9 -23.97 -37.42 -16.43
C PRO A 9 -24.50 -38.29 -17.58
N ALA A 10 -25.60 -39.00 -17.35
CA ALA A 10 -26.17 -39.96 -18.32
C ALA A 10 -26.49 -39.35 -19.70
N GLY A 11 -26.71 -38.02 -19.78
CA GLY A 11 -26.90 -37.27 -21.03
C GLY A 11 -25.63 -36.68 -21.64
N GLY A 12 -24.44 -37.17 -21.24
CA GLY A 12 -23.15 -36.75 -21.78
C GLY A 12 -22.83 -35.26 -21.56
N VAL A 13 -22.04 -34.68 -22.46
CA VAL A 13 -21.60 -33.27 -22.38
C VAL A 13 -22.79 -32.30 -22.46
N SER A 14 -23.85 -32.66 -23.17
CA SER A 14 -25.08 -31.87 -23.30
C SER A 14 -25.91 -31.77 -22.02
N ALA A 15 -25.72 -32.68 -21.06
CA ALA A 15 -26.40 -32.65 -19.77
C ALA A 15 -25.59 -31.95 -18.67
N LEU A 16 -24.45 -31.34 -19.02
CA LEU A 16 -23.69 -30.52 -18.08
C LEU A 16 -24.46 -29.21 -17.79
N PRO A 17 -24.41 -28.71 -16.54
CA PRO A 17 -24.97 -27.41 -16.22
C PRO A 17 -24.43 -26.31 -17.13
N ALA A 18 -25.24 -25.28 -17.41
CA ALA A 18 -24.78 -24.10 -18.13
C ALA A 18 -23.51 -23.53 -17.46
N ALA A 19 -22.53 -23.15 -18.28
CA ALA A 19 -21.23 -22.65 -17.84
C ALA A 19 -20.38 -23.62 -16.99
N PHE A 20 -20.66 -24.94 -16.96
CA PHE A 20 -19.86 -25.92 -16.22
C PHE A 20 -18.36 -25.84 -16.54
N LEU A 21 -17.99 -25.83 -17.83
CA LEU A 21 -16.58 -25.73 -18.24
C LEU A 21 -15.97 -24.38 -17.84
N ILE A 22 -16.73 -23.30 -17.89
CA ILE A 22 -16.26 -21.97 -17.49
C ILE A 22 -15.99 -21.94 -15.99
N ASN A 23 -16.90 -22.47 -15.17
CA ASN A 23 -16.73 -22.54 -13.72
C ASN A 23 -15.55 -23.44 -13.34
N GLN A 24 -15.37 -24.57 -14.02
CA GLN A 24 -14.20 -25.44 -13.80
C GLN A 24 -12.89 -24.77 -14.23
N LEU A 25 -12.88 -23.99 -15.32
CA LEU A 25 -11.73 -23.19 -15.71
C LEU A 25 -11.45 -22.08 -14.70
N LEU A 26 -12.47 -21.38 -14.20
CA LEU A 26 -12.34 -20.38 -13.14
C LEU A 26 -11.76 -21.01 -11.87
N ASP A 27 -12.24 -22.19 -11.47
CA ASP A 27 -11.74 -22.93 -10.31
C ASP A 27 -10.29 -23.37 -10.50
N VAL A 28 -9.91 -23.82 -11.70
CA VAL A 28 -8.51 -24.16 -12.02
C VAL A 28 -7.62 -22.93 -12.03
N MET A 29 -8.07 -21.81 -12.62
CA MET A 29 -7.32 -20.55 -12.62
C MET A 29 -7.18 -19.97 -11.20
N GLN A 30 -8.22 -20.06 -10.38
CA GLN A 30 -8.19 -19.68 -8.97
C GLN A 30 -7.26 -20.60 -8.17
N LYS A 31 -7.29 -21.92 -8.39
CA LYS A 31 -6.34 -22.88 -7.79
C LYS A 31 -4.90 -22.66 -8.29
N GLN A 32 -4.70 -22.19 -9.53
CA GLN A 32 -3.39 -21.83 -10.09
C GLN A 32 -2.86 -20.49 -9.60
N ARG A 33 -3.73 -19.58 -9.13
CA ARG A 33 -3.34 -18.46 -8.26
C ARG A 33 -2.91 -18.93 -6.86
N LYS A 34 -2.26 -20.10 -6.74
CA LYS A 34 -1.37 -20.33 -5.62
C LYS A 34 -0.28 -19.30 -5.75
N ASP A 35 -0.16 -18.40 -4.77
CA ASP A 35 0.92 -17.43 -4.66
C ASP A 35 2.26 -18.13 -4.91
N VAL A 36 2.73 -18.07 -6.16
CA VAL A 36 4.04 -18.63 -6.51
C VAL A 36 5.02 -17.68 -5.87
N VAL A 37 5.52 -18.10 -4.71
CA VAL A 37 6.53 -17.35 -3.98
C VAL A 37 7.76 -17.34 -4.90
N PRO A 38 8.16 -16.18 -5.44
CA PRO A 38 9.31 -16.11 -6.31
C PRO A 38 10.55 -16.54 -5.52
N SER A 39 11.47 -17.23 -6.20
CA SER A 39 12.80 -17.51 -5.66
C SER A 39 13.74 -16.34 -5.90
N CYS A 40 14.88 -16.31 -5.21
CA CYS A 40 15.92 -15.34 -5.50
C CYS A 40 16.47 -15.54 -6.92
N THR A 41 16.65 -14.44 -7.66
CA THR A 41 17.18 -14.46 -9.04
C THR A 41 18.64 -14.91 -9.12
N ILE A 42 19.40 -14.71 -8.05
CA ILE A 42 20.82 -15.09 -7.96
C ILE A 42 20.95 -16.48 -7.32
N HIS A 43 20.09 -16.81 -6.35
CA HIS A 43 20.13 -18.06 -5.59
C HIS A 43 18.78 -18.79 -5.63
N PRO A 44 18.46 -19.51 -6.74
CA PRO A 44 17.12 -20.08 -6.94
C PRO A 44 16.70 -21.15 -5.91
N SER A 45 17.68 -21.79 -5.27
CA SER A 45 17.48 -22.80 -4.23
C SER A 45 17.16 -22.21 -2.85
N GLU A 46 17.38 -20.91 -2.67
CA GLU A 46 17.18 -20.24 -1.39
C GLU A 46 15.80 -19.62 -1.29
N GLN A 47 15.19 -19.74 -0.11
CA GLN A 47 13.93 -19.05 0.16
C GLN A 47 14.16 -17.53 0.30
N LEU A 48 13.20 -16.76 -0.20
CA LEU A 48 13.15 -15.32 0.07
C LEU A 48 12.65 -15.06 1.49
N LEU A 49 13.20 -14.01 2.07
CA LEU A 49 12.93 -13.46 3.38
C LEU A 49 12.49 -12.00 3.22
N TYR A 50 11.72 -11.49 4.16
CA TYR A 50 11.26 -10.11 4.19
C TYR A 50 11.51 -9.48 5.54
N CYS A 51 12.07 -8.27 5.54
CA CYS A 51 12.22 -7.45 6.73
C CYS A 51 11.20 -6.31 6.70
N GLU A 52 10.26 -6.31 7.65
CA GLU A 52 9.22 -5.28 7.74
C GLU A 52 9.75 -3.89 8.08
N CYS A 53 10.82 -3.80 8.86
CA CYS A 53 11.43 -2.53 9.29
C CYS A 53 12.18 -1.84 8.15
N CYS A 54 12.82 -2.62 7.27
CA CYS A 54 13.60 -2.10 6.15
C CYS A 54 12.83 -2.09 4.83
N ASP A 55 11.68 -2.78 4.78
CA ASP A 55 10.88 -2.97 3.57
C ASP A 55 11.68 -3.62 2.42
N LEU A 56 12.50 -4.61 2.76
CA LEU A 56 13.41 -5.30 1.83
C LEU A 56 13.12 -6.79 1.75
N VAL A 57 13.24 -7.33 0.53
CA VAL A 57 13.16 -8.76 0.23
C VAL A 57 14.54 -9.26 -0.20
N PHE A 58 15.02 -10.34 0.41
CA PHE A 58 16.35 -10.90 0.17
C PHE A 58 16.38 -12.39 0.52
N CYS A 59 17.35 -13.16 0.03
CA CYS A 59 17.63 -14.50 0.55
C CYS A 59 18.76 -14.45 1.59
N GLN A 60 18.98 -15.56 2.30
CA GLN A 60 20.01 -15.66 3.33
C GLN A 60 21.42 -15.33 2.80
N GLN A 61 21.72 -15.69 1.55
CA GLN A 61 23.01 -15.40 0.93
C GLN A 61 23.16 -13.93 0.51
N CYS A 62 22.07 -13.29 0.05
CA CYS A 62 22.05 -11.86 -0.28
C CYS A 62 21.99 -10.95 0.95
N GLN A 63 21.76 -11.51 2.14
CA GLN A 63 21.53 -10.76 3.37
C GLN A 63 22.69 -9.78 3.65
N SER A 64 23.94 -10.23 3.52
CA SER A 64 25.12 -9.40 3.80
C SER A 64 25.32 -8.25 2.82
N THR A 65 24.82 -8.38 1.58
CA THR A 65 24.96 -7.37 0.52
C THR A 65 23.82 -6.35 0.54
N VAL A 66 22.60 -6.80 0.81
CA VAL A 66 21.38 -5.98 0.72
C VAL A 66 21.11 -5.23 2.02
N ILE A 67 21.64 -5.72 3.15
CA ILE A 67 21.26 -5.24 4.47
C ILE A 67 22.39 -4.46 5.13
N ASN A 68 22.07 -3.23 5.56
CA ASN A 68 22.93 -2.48 6.46
C ASN A 68 22.97 -3.19 7.82
N LYS A 69 24.16 -3.36 8.43
CA LYS A 69 24.41 -4.14 9.67
C LYS A 69 23.39 -3.94 10.80
N LYS A 70 22.66 -2.81 10.82
CA LYS A 70 21.54 -2.52 11.73
C LYS A 70 20.36 -3.51 11.66
N CYS A 71 20.12 -4.12 10.50
CA CYS A 71 18.96 -5.00 10.30
C CYS A 71 19.23 -6.48 10.64
N THR A 72 20.42 -6.80 11.16
CA THR A 72 20.66 -8.11 11.82
C THR A 72 19.85 -8.28 13.10
N GLN A 73 19.38 -7.18 13.70
CA GLN A 73 18.53 -7.17 14.89
C GLN A 73 17.04 -7.08 14.57
N HIS A 74 16.66 -6.93 13.29
CA HIS A 74 15.27 -6.84 12.91
C HIS A 74 14.64 -8.23 12.78
N THR A 75 13.35 -8.32 13.09
CA THR A 75 12.58 -9.52 12.79
C THR A 75 12.47 -9.67 11.28
N VAL A 76 12.89 -10.83 10.80
CA VAL A 76 12.80 -11.22 9.39
C VAL A 76 11.90 -12.44 9.31
N ILE A 77 10.93 -12.41 8.40
CA ILE A 77 9.98 -13.50 8.19
C ILE A 77 10.14 -14.11 6.78
N PRO A 78 9.75 -15.37 6.57
CA PRO A 78 9.70 -15.94 5.23
C PRO A 78 8.81 -15.12 4.29
N PHE A 79 9.28 -14.86 3.08
CA PHE A 79 8.54 -14.08 2.09
C PHE A 79 7.20 -14.73 1.73
N SER A 80 7.12 -16.05 1.78
CA SER A 80 5.87 -16.82 1.59
C SER A 80 4.78 -16.47 2.60
N ILE A 81 5.16 -16.14 3.84
CA ILE A 81 4.23 -15.73 4.91
C ILE A 81 3.88 -14.26 4.73
N ALA A 82 4.88 -13.43 4.41
CA ALA A 82 4.68 -12.01 4.11
C ALA A 82 3.72 -11.84 2.93
N LEU A 83 3.90 -12.58 1.82
CA LEU A 83 3.10 -12.50 0.60
C LEU A 83 1.61 -12.73 0.86
N LYS A 84 1.27 -13.73 1.69
CA LYS A 84 -0.13 -14.01 2.09
C LYS A 84 -0.79 -12.88 2.88
N ARG A 85 0.02 -12.04 3.55
CA ARG A 85 -0.43 -10.87 4.34
C ARG A 85 -0.14 -9.54 3.63
N MET A 86 0.59 -9.56 2.52
CA MET A 86 1.24 -8.37 1.96
C MET A 86 0.21 -7.40 1.40
N SER A 87 -0.85 -7.91 0.76
CA SER A 87 -1.96 -7.09 0.28
C SER A 87 -2.58 -6.29 1.43
N GLU A 88 -2.82 -6.92 2.57
CA GLU A 88 -3.40 -6.28 3.76
C GLU A 88 -2.42 -5.30 4.42
N ILE A 89 -1.16 -5.70 4.62
CA ILE A 89 -0.12 -4.86 5.24
C ILE A 89 0.17 -3.62 4.37
N VAL A 90 0.31 -3.80 3.05
CA VAL A 90 0.56 -2.69 2.11
C VAL A 90 -0.63 -1.74 2.10
N VAL A 91 -1.86 -2.25 2.05
CA VAL A 91 -3.06 -1.40 2.12
C VAL A 91 -3.12 -0.66 3.45
N TYR A 92 -2.84 -1.31 4.58
CA TYR A 92 -2.80 -0.66 5.89
C TYR A 92 -1.76 0.46 5.95
N ARG A 93 -0.52 0.19 5.50
CA ARG A 93 0.57 1.18 5.45
C ARG A 93 0.26 2.34 4.51
N ALA A 94 -0.28 2.06 3.33
CA ALA A 94 -0.70 3.08 2.37
C ALA A 94 -1.79 3.98 2.96
N LYS A 95 -2.82 3.40 3.59
CA LYS A 95 -3.85 4.14 4.32
C LYS A 95 -3.27 5.00 5.44
N GLY A 96 -2.25 4.51 6.15
CA GLY A 96 -1.53 5.27 7.18
C GLY A 96 -0.85 6.52 6.62
N ARG A 97 -0.13 6.37 5.49
CA ARG A 97 0.53 7.50 4.82
C ARG A 97 -0.47 8.49 4.23
N LEU A 98 -1.59 8.02 3.66
CA LEU A 98 -2.66 8.87 3.16
C LEU A 98 -3.23 9.74 4.29
N ARG A 99 -3.55 9.17 5.45
CA ARG A 99 -4.02 9.96 6.61
C ARG A 99 -3.02 11.03 7.05
N ALA A 100 -1.74 10.70 7.09
CA ALA A 100 -0.71 11.67 7.45
C ALA A 100 -0.61 12.80 6.42
N LEU A 101 -0.78 12.48 5.14
CA LEU A 101 -0.81 13.47 4.07
C LEU A 101 -2.07 14.36 4.15
N ASP A 102 -3.24 13.78 4.38
CA ASP A 102 -4.50 14.50 4.57
C ASP A 102 -4.38 15.48 5.75
N GLN A 103 -3.82 15.03 6.88
CA GLN A 103 -3.59 15.90 8.04
C GLN A 103 -2.62 17.05 7.73
N ALA A 104 -1.56 16.79 6.98
CA ALA A 104 -0.62 17.82 6.57
C ALA A 104 -1.28 18.85 5.64
N HIS A 105 -2.10 18.38 4.71
CA HIS A 105 -2.88 19.22 3.80
C HIS A 105 -3.86 20.13 4.58
N ASP A 106 -4.58 19.58 5.55
CA ASP A 106 -5.52 20.35 6.37
C ASP A 106 -4.80 21.42 7.20
N CYS A 107 -3.64 21.09 7.77
CA CYS A 107 -2.80 22.03 8.50
C CYS A 107 -2.35 23.18 7.61
N VAL A 108 -1.81 22.89 6.42
CA VAL A 108 -1.38 23.91 5.46
C VAL A 108 -2.55 24.78 5.01
N SER A 109 -3.71 24.19 4.77
CA SER A 109 -4.92 24.94 4.37
C SER A 109 -5.35 25.92 5.47
N GLN A 110 -5.33 25.49 6.74
CA GLN A 110 -5.63 26.36 7.87
C GLN A 110 -4.65 27.52 8.01
N GLU A 111 -3.35 27.28 7.81
CA GLU A 111 -2.34 28.33 7.85
C GLU A 111 -2.52 29.36 6.72
N ILE A 112 -2.91 28.92 5.52
CA ILE A 112 -3.25 29.82 4.41
C ILE A 112 -4.44 30.72 4.79
N ASP A 113 -5.54 30.12 5.27
CA ASP A 113 -6.72 30.87 5.71
C ASP A 113 -6.41 31.86 6.84
N GLN A 114 -5.50 31.47 7.75
CA GLN A 114 -5.09 32.33 8.86
C GLN A 114 -4.24 33.50 8.38
N LEU A 115 -3.39 33.28 7.36
CA LEU A 115 -2.58 34.33 6.76
C LEU A 115 -3.45 35.36 6.04
N ASP A 116 -4.45 34.94 5.27
CA ASP A 116 -5.39 35.84 4.59
C ASP A 116 -6.13 36.73 5.60
N LYS A 117 -6.65 36.14 6.69
CA LYS A 117 -7.30 36.89 7.78
C LYS A 117 -6.35 37.89 8.45
N ASN A 118 -5.06 37.56 8.55
CA ASN A 118 -4.08 38.45 9.15
C ASN A 118 -3.78 39.63 8.23
N VAL A 119 -3.74 39.42 6.91
CA VAL A 119 -3.60 40.50 5.92
C VAL A 119 -4.76 41.49 6.05
N ASP A 120 -6.01 41.00 6.08
CA ASP A 120 -7.20 41.86 6.22
C ASP A 120 -7.15 42.68 7.51
N LYS A 121 -6.82 42.04 8.64
CA LYS A 121 -6.67 42.74 9.93
C LYS A 121 -5.61 43.83 9.90
N ILE A 122 -4.48 43.58 9.25
CA ILE A 122 -3.40 44.58 9.14
C ILE A 122 -3.87 45.75 8.28
N LEU A 123 -4.56 45.49 7.17
CA LEU A 123 -5.14 46.55 6.33
C LEU A 123 -6.15 47.40 7.10
N ASP A 124 -7.02 46.79 7.89
CA ASP A 124 -7.97 47.50 8.75
C ASP A 124 -7.28 48.33 9.84
N GLN A 125 -6.21 47.79 10.45
CA GLN A 125 -5.39 48.52 11.43
C GLN A 125 -4.68 49.72 10.81
N ILE A 126 -4.14 49.57 9.60
CA ILE A 126 -3.51 50.67 8.85
C ILE A 126 -4.56 51.75 8.55
N ASN A 127 -5.71 51.37 8.00
CA ASN A 127 -6.78 52.32 7.65
C ASN A 127 -7.32 53.07 8.88
N SER A 128 -7.55 52.37 9.98
CA SER A 128 -8.00 53.00 11.23
C SER A 128 -6.96 53.97 11.80
N THR A 129 -5.67 53.62 11.71
CA THR A 129 -4.57 54.53 12.12
C THR A 129 -4.54 55.80 11.28
N PHE A 130 -4.70 55.69 9.96
CA PHE A 130 -4.78 56.86 9.07
C PHE A 130 -5.99 57.75 9.39
N GLN A 131 -7.15 57.17 9.66
CA GLN A 131 -8.34 57.94 10.06
C GLN A 131 -8.12 58.70 11.37
N VAL A 132 -7.50 58.08 12.37
CA VAL A 132 -7.16 58.74 13.64
C VAL A 132 -6.21 59.92 13.42
N CYS A 133 -5.18 59.75 12.59
CA CYS A 133 -4.24 60.82 12.25
C CYS A 133 -4.93 61.97 11.50
N ALA A 134 -5.80 61.65 10.52
CA ALA A 134 -6.55 62.65 9.77
C ALA A 134 -7.49 63.47 10.69
N ASN A 135 -8.20 62.80 11.59
CA ASN A 135 -9.09 63.45 12.55
C ASN A 135 -8.35 64.32 13.59
N ARG A 136 -7.05 64.11 13.80
CA ARG A 136 -6.22 64.94 14.70
C ARG A 136 -5.61 66.16 14.01
N LEU A 137 -5.60 66.19 12.68
CA LEU A 137 -5.04 67.27 11.86
C LEU A 137 -6.11 68.26 11.35
N ALA A 138 -7.39 67.93 11.50
CA ALA A 138 -8.55 68.78 11.22
C ALA A 138 -9.03 69.47 12.50
#